data_AF-A0A928ZYL1-F1
#
_entry.id   AF-A0A928ZYL1-F1
#
_cell.length_a   1.000
_cell.length_b   1.000
_cell.length_c   1.000
_cell.angle_alpha   90.00
_cell.angle_beta   90.00
_cell.angle_gamma   90.00
#
_symmetry.space_group_name_H-M   'P 1'
#
loop_
_entity.id
_entity.type
_entity.pdbx_description
1 polymer ?
#
loop_
_entity_poly.entity_id
_entity_poly.type
_entity_poly.pdbx_seq_one_letter_code
_entity_poly.pdbx_strand_id
1 'polypeptide(L)'
;MQHLDYFQLFQDDRIIAEGVILPSGQFALSWDGLCHSHGVFPRFEIFQGMQDKRPGRCIQQMIPPPTAGGCSRTFYLQRYEDWSGISGTGLVAVGFEFDQVVMLHWLDQYGSTFWYESVAMVERVHGHEGRTQVARCEMMVNEMMVNTLSELEVRV
;
A
#
# COMPACT_ATOMS: atom_id res chain seq x y z
N MET A 1 1.73 -8.45 -11.59
CA MET A 1 1.28 -7.08 -11.24
C MET A 1 2.32 -6.46 -10.32
N GLN A 2 2.57 -5.15 -10.41
CA GLN A 2 3.73 -4.51 -9.78
C GLN A 2 3.37 -3.97 -8.38
N HIS A 3 4.22 -4.25 -7.39
CA HIS A 3 4.10 -3.63 -6.07
C HIS A 3 4.22 -2.11 -6.17
N LEU A 4 3.54 -1.38 -5.28
CA LEU A 4 3.76 0.05 -5.14
C LEU A 4 5.12 0.29 -4.46
N ASP A 5 5.83 1.35 -4.86
CA ASP A 5 7.08 1.73 -4.21
C ASP A 5 6.79 2.16 -2.76
N TYR A 6 7.26 1.36 -1.82
CA TYR A 6 6.99 1.50 -0.40
C TYR A 6 8.16 2.16 0.33
N PHE A 7 7.83 3.03 1.28
CA PHE A 7 8.79 3.82 2.05
C PHE A 7 8.42 3.79 3.53
N GLN A 8 9.45 3.78 4.38
CA GLN A 8 9.31 4.01 5.81
C GLN A 8 10.02 5.31 6.17
N LEU A 9 9.41 6.06 7.09
CA LEU A 9 9.96 7.28 7.66
C LEU A 9 10.37 7.02 9.10
N PHE A 10 11.62 7.30 9.39
CA PHE A 10 12.25 7.14 10.68
C PHE A 10 12.42 8.50 11.37
N GLN A 11 12.27 8.51 12.69
CA GLN A 11 12.85 9.51 13.59
C GLN A 11 13.88 8.79 14.44
N ASP A 12 15.14 9.12 14.20
CA ASP A 12 16.30 8.39 14.69
C ASP A 12 16.20 6.93 14.24
N ASP A 13 15.91 5.99 15.14
CA ASP A 13 15.77 4.56 14.83
C ASP A 13 14.32 4.03 14.91
N ARG A 14 13.34 4.92 15.10
CA ARG A 14 11.92 4.54 15.23
C ARG A 14 11.17 4.83 13.96
N ILE A 15 10.48 3.84 13.42
CA ILE A 15 9.48 4.03 12.37
C ILE A 15 8.36 4.89 12.97
N ILE A 16 7.97 5.93 12.23
CA ILE A 16 6.86 6.78 12.64
C ILE A 16 5.86 7.06 11.52
N ALA A 17 6.13 6.57 10.32
CA ALA A 17 5.16 6.53 9.24
C ALA A 17 5.62 5.54 8.17
N GLU A 18 4.66 5.07 7.41
CA GLU A 18 4.86 4.35 6.17
C GLU A 18 4.09 5.01 5.03
N GLY A 19 4.57 4.84 3.80
CA GLY A 19 3.95 5.45 2.63
C GLY A 19 4.26 4.74 1.34
N VAL A 20 3.47 5.04 0.32
CA VAL A 20 3.61 4.48 -1.03
C VAL A 20 3.48 5.55 -2.09
N ILE A 21 4.23 5.40 -3.18
CA ILE A 21 4.04 6.19 -4.40
C ILE A 21 2.90 5.57 -5.21
N LEU A 22 1.90 6.37 -5.54
CA LEU A 22 0.76 6.00 -6.37
C LEU A 22 1.15 6.05 -7.85
N PRO A 23 0.45 5.34 -8.75
CA PRO A 23 0.67 5.45 -10.19
C PRO A 23 0.54 6.88 -10.75
N SER A 24 -0.22 7.74 -10.06
CA SER A 24 -0.33 9.17 -10.36
C SER A 24 0.92 10.00 -10.01
N GLY A 25 1.91 9.41 -9.32
CA GLY A 25 3.09 10.08 -8.76
C GLY A 25 2.84 10.74 -7.39
N GLN A 26 1.59 10.73 -6.90
CA GLN A 26 1.26 11.19 -5.56
C GLN A 26 1.86 10.26 -4.49
N PHE A 27 2.12 10.80 -3.30
CA PHE A 27 2.65 10.02 -2.18
C PHE A 27 1.59 9.90 -1.08
N ALA A 28 1.05 8.70 -0.90
CA ALA A 28 0.11 8.39 0.17
C ALA A 28 0.85 7.86 1.39
N LEU A 29 0.47 8.27 2.59
CA LEU A 29 1.11 7.83 3.82
C LEU A 29 0.14 7.65 4.99
N SER A 30 0.58 6.86 5.95
CA SER A 30 0.00 6.64 7.26
C SER A 30 1.05 6.95 8.32
N TRP A 31 0.76 7.86 9.25
CA TRP A 31 1.58 8.11 10.43
C TRP A 31 1.30 7.07 11.52
N ASP A 32 2.38 6.59 12.13
CA ASP A 32 2.34 5.66 13.25
C ASP A 32 2.21 6.39 14.59
N GLY A 33 1.72 5.68 15.59
CA GLY A 33 1.55 6.16 16.95
C GLY A 33 0.09 6.33 17.37
N LEU A 34 -0.12 6.86 18.58
CA LEU A 34 -1.44 6.95 19.22
C LEU A 34 -2.40 7.92 18.51
N CYS A 35 -1.87 8.97 17.89
CA CYS A 35 -2.63 9.92 17.09
C CYS A 35 -2.44 9.57 15.61
N HIS A 36 -3.14 8.52 15.15
CA HIS A 36 -3.06 8.10 13.77
C HIS A 36 -3.64 9.20 12.85
N SER A 37 -2.86 9.56 11.83
CA SER A 37 -3.33 10.38 10.71
C SER A 37 -2.78 9.81 9.42
N HIS A 38 -3.49 10.04 8.32
CA HIS A 38 -3.09 9.62 6.99
C HIS A 38 -3.35 10.77 6.01
N GLY A 39 -2.73 10.70 4.84
CA GLY A 39 -2.89 11.75 3.84
C GLY A 39 -2.15 11.47 2.55
N VAL A 40 -2.30 12.41 1.62
CA VAL A 40 -1.66 12.34 0.31
C VAL A 40 -0.92 13.64 0.05
N PHE A 41 0.31 13.54 -0.42
CA PHE A 41 1.08 14.64 -0.97
C PHE A 41 1.05 14.59 -2.50
N PRO A 42 1.06 15.74 -3.19
CA PRO A 42 1.02 15.78 -4.65
C PRO A 42 2.18 15.03 -5.32
N ARG A 43 3.35 14.97 -4.67
CA ARG A 43 4.54 14.22 -5.11
C ARG A 43 5.39 13.80 -3.92
N PHE A 44 6.15 12.73 -4.09
CA PHE A 44 7.10 12.22 -3.10
C PHE A 44 8.15 13.26 -2.70
N GLU A 45 8.71 14.01 -3.65
CA GLU A 45 9.81 14.95 -3.40
C GLU A 45 9.39 16.11 -2.50
N ILE A 46 8.10 16.50 -2.55
CA ILE A 46 7.55 17.53 -1.66
C ILE A 46 7.56 17.02 -0.23
N PHE A 47 7.10 15.78 -0.01
CA PHE A 47 7.10 15.17 1.31
C PHE A 47 8.53 14.98 1.82
N GLN A 48 9.41 14.44 0.99
CA GLN A 48 10.82 14.23 1.31
C GLN A 48 11.50 15.54 1.71
N GLY A 49 11.37 16.60 0.89
CA GLY A 49 11.96 17.90 1.22
C GLY A 49 11.39 18.57 2.48
N MET A 50 10.19 18.19 2.95
CA MET A 50 9.68 18.59 4.26
C MET A 50 10.32 17.79 5.40
N GLN A 51 10.56 16.49 5.21
CA GLN A 51 11.17 15.64 6.23
C GLN A 51 12.67 15.89 6.36
N ASP A 52 13.40 16.14 5.26
CA ASP A 52 14.85 16.40 5.26
C ASP A 52 15.25 17.63 6.10
N LYS A 53 14.31 18.55 6.32
CA LYS A 53 14.52 19.74 7.17
C LYS A 53 14.42 19.45 8.67
N ARG A 54 14.02 18.23 9.05
CA ARG A 54 13.81 17.83 10.45
C ARG A 54 14.98 16.98 10.92
N PRO A 55 15.73 17.40 11.95
CA PRO A 55 16.84 16.62 12.49
C PRO A 55 16.42 15.22 12.91
N GLY A 56 17.23 14.22 12.57
CA GLY A 56 16.97 12.80 12.87
C GLY A 56 15.91 12.16 11.96
N ARG A 57 15.39 12.84 10.93
CA ARG A 57 14.51 12.20 9.95
C ARG A 57 15.28 11.52 8.84
N CYS A 58 14.81 10.33 8.48
CA CYS A 58 15.28 9.59 7.32
C CYS A 58 14.10 8.88 6.65
N ILE A 59 14.00 8.97 5.33
CA ILE A 59 13.06 8.16 4.53
C ILE A 59 13.86 7.09 3.81
N GLN A 60 13.40 5.84 3.88
CA GLN A 60 14.03 4.71 3.22
C GLN A 60 13.01 3.97 2.36
N GLN A 61 13.40 3.62 1.12
CA GLN A 61 12.62 2.72 0.29
C GLN A 61 12.81 1.29 0.80
N MET A 62 11.71 0.56 1.00
CA MET A 62 11.70 -0.75 1.62
C MET A 62 10.79 -1.70 0.84
N ILE A 63 10.89 -3.00 1.14
CA ILE A 63 9.86 -3.97 0.73
C ILE A 63 8.76 -3.94 1.80
N PRO A 64 7.48 -3.80 1.43
CA PRO A 64 6.40 -3.80 2.41
C PRO A 64 6.34 -5.16 3.11
N PRO A 65 6.28 -5.21 4.46
CA PRO A 65 6.09 -6.46 5.16
C PRO A 65 4.73 -7.06 4.79
N PRO A 66 4.54 -8.39 4.88
CA PRO A 66 3.23 -8.99 4.67
C PRO A 66 2.19 -8.40 5.64
N THR A 67 0.93 -8.53 5.28
CA THR A 67 -0.17 -8.33 6.22
C THR A 67 -0.12 -9.38 7.33
N ALA A 68 -0.89 -9.19 8.40
CA ALA A 68 -1.03 -10.19 9.47
C ALA A 68 -1.47 -11.58 8.95
N GLY A 69 -2.19 -11.62 7.81
CA GLY A 69 -2.59 -12.84 7.13
C GLY A 69 -1.55 -13.44 6.18
N GLY A 70 -0.32 -12.89 6.12
CA GLY A 70 0.74 -13.37 5.23
C GLY A 70 0.62 -12.94 3.77
N CYS A 71 -0.31 -12.03 3.44
CA CYS A 71 -0.55 -11.58 2.08
C CYS A 71 0.19 -10.27 1.75
N SER A 72 0.27 -9.92 0.47
CA SER A 72 0.73 -8.60 0.04
C SER A 72 -0.14 -7.47 0.60
N ARG A 73 0.50 -6.38 1.01
CA ARG A 73 -0.19 -5.13 1.35
C ARG A 73 -0.75 -4.41 0.13
N THR A 74 -0.11 -4.55 -1.03
CA THR A 74 -0.65 -4.06 -2.31
C THR A 74 -1.71 -5.00 -2.84
N PHE A 75 -2.85 -4.43 -3.27
CA PHE A 75 -3.94 -5.12 -3.94
C PHE A 75 -4.54 -4.26 -5.06
N TYR A 76 -5.41 -4.84 -5.88
CA TYR A 76 -6.15 -4.17 -6.93
C TYR A 76 -7.63 -4.50 -6.88
N LEU A 77 -8.44 -3.64 -7.47
CA LEU A 77 -9.81 -3.96 -7.83
C LEU A 77 -9.87 -4.42 -9.29
N GLN A 78 -10.16 -5.70 -9.47
CA GLN A 78 -10.45 -6.29 -10.76
C GLN A 78 -11.96 -6.24 -10.99
N ARG A 79 -12.40 -5.42 -11.95
CA ARG A 79 -13.81 -5.31 -12.34
C ARG A 79 -14.11 -6.16 -13.57
N TYR A 80 -15.10 -7.03 -13.45
CA TYR A 80 -15.57 -7.91 -14.51
C TYR A 80 -16.76 -7.31 -15.28
N GLU A 81 -17.60 -6.54 -14.59
CA GLU A 81 -18.77 -5.88 -15.18
C GLU A 81 -18.88 -4.44 -14.67
N ASP A 82 -19.04 -3.49 -15.60
CA ASP A 82 -19.32 -2.09 -15.29
C ASP A 82 -20.78 -1.75 -15.62
N TRP A 83 -21.67 -2.00 -14.66
CA TRP A 83 -23.09 -1.67 -14.79
C TRP A 83 -23.35 -0.15 -14.80
N SER A 84 -22.44 0.63 -14.21
CA SER A 84 -22.57 2.09 -14.07
C SER A 84 -22.22 2.84 -15.36
N GLY A 85 -21.34 2.25 -16.18
CA GLY A 85 -20.77 2.88 -17.37
C GLY A 85 -19.74 3.99 -17.07
N ILE A 86 -19.26 4.10 -15.83
CA ILE A 86 -18.39 5.21 -15.39
C ILE A 86 -16.92 4.84 -15.45
N SER A 87 -16.53 3.72 -14.83
CA SER A 87 -15.10 3.40 -14.59
C SER A 87 -14.55 2.23 -15.41
N GLY A 88 -15.36 1.63 -16.28
CA GLY A 88 -14.96 0.54 -17.16
C GLY A 88 -14.67 -0.78 -16.44
N THR A 89 -14.22 -1.77 -17.20
CA THR A 89 -13.83 -3.11 -16.71
C THR A 89 -12.29 -3.25 -16.70
N GLY A 90 -11.77 -4.29 -16.05
CA GLY A 90 -10.33 -4.50 -15.90
C GLY A 90 -9.81 -4.09 -14.52
N LEU A 91 -8.52 -3.72 -14.45
CA LEU A 91 -7.92 -3.15 -13.25
C LEU A 91 -8.36 -1.70 -13.12
N VAL A 92 -9.29 -1.44 -12.20
CA VAL A 92 -9.92 -0.10 -12.07
C VAL A 92 -9.36 0.72 -10.92
N ALA A 93 -8.74 0.05 -9.93
CA ALA A 93 -8.11 0.71 -8.80
C ALA A 93 -6.93 -0.11 -8.27
N VAL A 94 -5.98 0.58 -7.64
CA VAL A 94 -4.91 -0.01 -6.83
C VAL A 94 -5.12 0.39 -5.37
N GLY A 95 -4.76 -0.47 -4.44
CA GLY A 95 -4.81 -0.16 -3.02
C GLY A 95 -3.59 -0.64 -2.26
N PHE A 96 -3.41 -0.05 -1.08
CA PHE A 96 -2.38 -0.43 -0.12
C PHE A 96 -2.99 -0.51 1.28
N GLU A 97 -2.75 -1.62 1.96
CA GLU A 97 -3.13 -1.83 3.35
C GLU A 97 -1.97 -1.44 4.26
N PHE A 98 -2.10 -0.26 4.87
CA PHE A 98 -1.28 0.13 6.03
C PHE A 98 -1.79 -0.60 7.27
N ASP A 99 -1.03 -0.55 8.36
CA ASP A 99 -1.39 -1.27 9.60
C ASP A 99 -2.75 -0.86 10.18
N GLN A 100 -3.16 0.39 9.98
CA GLN A 100 -4.37 0.96 10.61
C GLN A 100 -5.43 1.45 9.60
N VAL A 101 -5.07 1.57 8.32
CA VAL A 101 -5.95 2.16 7.30
C VAL A 101 -5.63 1.59 5.93
N VAL A 102 -6.62 1.56 5.06
CA VAL A 102 -6.48 1.16 3.67
C VAL A 102 -6.64 2.35 2.76
N MET A 103 -5.67 2.54 1.86
CA MET A 103 -5.76 3.50 0.77
C MET A 103 -6.21 2.80 -0.50
N LEU A 104 -7.12 3.42 -1.25
CA LEU A 104 -7.55 3.00 -2.58
C LEU A 104 -7.41 4.18 -3.54
N HIS A 105 -6.75 3.96 -4.68
CA HIS A 105 -6.57 4.93 -5.74
C HIS A 105 -7.17 4.41 -7.05
N TRP A 106 -8.11 5.17 -7.62
CA TRP A 106 -8.73 4.88 -8.91
C TRP A 106 -7.76 5.16 -10.05
N LEU A 107 -7.71 4.26 -11.03
CA LEU A 107 -6.78 4.32 -12.17
C LEU A 107 -7.37 5.01 -13.40
N ASP A 108 -8.56 5.63 -13.27
CA ASP A 108 -9.16 6.41 -14.35
C ASP A 108 -8.41 7.73 -14.59
N GLN A 109 -8.80 8.45 -15.65
CA GLN A 109 -8.18 9.72 -16.05
C GLN A 109 -8.28 10.83 -14.99
N TYR A 110 -9.18 10.71 -14.01
CA TYR A 110 -9.42 11.70 -12.98
C TYR A 110 -8.80 11.32 -11.63
N GLY A 111 -8.26 10.11 -11.50
CA GLY A 111 -7.35 9.66 -10.43
C GLY A 111 -7.74 10.13 -9.03
N SER A 112 -8.64 9.41 -8.35
CA SER A 112 -9.11 9.79 -7.02
C SER A 112 -8.65 8.81 -5.94
N THR A 113 -8.31 9.33 -4.75
CA THR A 113 -7.80 8.55 -3.62
C THR A 113 -8.77 8.59 -2.45
N PHE A 114 -9.12 7.43 -1.92
CA PHE A 114 -10.03 7.24 -0.80
C PHE A 114 -9.39 6.38 0.29
N TRP A 115 -9.89 6.55 1.52
CA TRP A 115 -9.38 5.86 2.70
C TRP A 115 -10.52 5.04 3.34
N TYR A 116 -10.19 3.82 3.75
CA TYR A 116 -11.12 2.86 4.33
C TYR A 116 -10.52 2.24 5.58
N GLU A 117 -11.37 1.78 6.51
CA GLU A 117 -10.94 1.13 7.74
C GLU A 117 -10.27 -0.23 7.49
N SER A 118 -10.62 -0.92 6.40
CA SER A 118 -10.08 -2.23 6.07
C SER A 118 -10.32 -2.61 4.61
N VAL A 119 -9.62 -3.64 4.13
CA VAL A 119 -9.84 -4.20 2.79
C VAL A 119 -11.23 -4.84 2.69
N ALA A 120 -11.74 -5.40 3.79
CA ALA A 120 -13.11 -5.92 3.84
C ALA A 120 -14.16 -4.81 3.62
N MET A 121 -13.90 -3.60 4.12
CA MET A 121 -14.77 -2.44 3.85
C MET A 121 -14.71 -2.02 2.39
N VAL A 122 -13.52 -2.05 1.77
CA VAL A 122 -13.35 -1.81 0.32
C VAL A 122 -14.19 -2.81 -0.47
N GLU A 123 -14.08 -4.10 -0.18
CA GLU A 123 -14.85 -5.15 -0.85
C GLU A 123 -16.36 -4.99 -0.63
N ARG A 124 -16.78 -4.64 0.59
CA ARG A 124 -18.19 -4.40 0.91
C ARG A 124 -18.78 -3.25 0.10
N VAL A 125 -18.04 -2.17 -0.09
CA VAL A 125 -18.52 -0.98 -0.81
C VAL A 125 -18.44 -1.17 -2.33
N HIS A 126 -17.35 -1.77 -2.81
CA HIS A 126 -17.02 -1.79 -4.24
C HIS A 126 -17.18 -3.15 -4.91
N GLY A 127 -17.44 -4.22 -4.16
CA GLY A 127 -17.49 -5.58 -4.70
C GLY A 127 -18.68 -5.83 -5.63
N HIS A 128 -19.78 -5.10 -5.45
CA HIS A 128 -20.97 -5.11 -6.32
C HIS A 128 -21.46 -6.52 -6.70
N GLU A 129 -21.73 -7.38 -5.71
CA GLU A 129 -22.16 -8.78 -5.90
C GLU A 129 -21.15 -9.64 -6.69
N GLY A 130 -19.85 -9.37 -6.50
CA GLY A 130 -18.77 -10.10 -7.17
C GLY A 130 -18.40 -9.56 -8.55
N ARG A 131 -19.07 -8.50 -9.02
CA ARG A 131 -18.71 -7.81 -10.27
C ARG A 131 -17.36 -7.11 -10.19
N THR A 132 -16.91 -6.78 -8.99
CA THR A 132 -15.55 -6.33 -8.72
C THR A 132 -14.96 -7.18 -7.60
N GLN A 133 -13.71 -7.58 -7.73
CA GLN A 133 -13.00 -8.39 -6.74
C GLN A 133 -11.70 -7.74 -6.31
N VAL A 134 -11.35 -7.95 -5.04
CA VAL A 134 -10.04 -7.57 -4.52
C VAL A 134 -9.02 -8.66 -4.87
N ALA A 135 -7.97 -8.31 -5.59
CA ALA A 135 -6.86 -9.21 -5.93
C ALA A 135 -5.56 -8.70 -5.29
N ARG A 136 -4.96 -9.49 -4.40
CA ARG A 136 -3.67 -9.17 -3.76
C ARG A 136 -2.52 -9.43 -4.74
N CYS A 137 -1.46 -8.60 -4.70
CA CYS A 137 -0.25 -8.93 -5.44
C CYS A 137 0.38 -10.22 -4.90
N GLU A 138 1.05 -10.96 -5.78
CA GLU A 138 1.96 -12.02 -5.34
C GLU A 138 3.10 -11.41 -4.53
N MET A 139 3.37 -11.96 -3.35
CA MET A 139 4.51 -11.56 -2.54
C MET A 139 5.79 -11.88 -3.31
N MET A 140 6.71 -10.92 -3.44
CA MET A 140 8.07 -11.24 -3.89
C MET A 140 8.73 -12.05 -2.77
N VAL A 141 8.70 -13.37 -2.88
CA VAL A 141 9.53 -14.24 -2.04
C VAL A 141 10.96 -14.07 -2.55
N ASN A 142 11.74 -13.24 -1.89
CA ASN A 142 13.17 -13.14 -2.20
C ASN A 142 13.80 -14.49 -1.82
N GLU A 143 14.53 -15.12 -2.74
CA GLU A 143 15.26 -16.40 -2.52
C GLU A 143 16.17 -16.36 -1.27
N MET A 144 16.52 -15.18 -0.77
CA MET A 144 17.26 -15.01 0.49
C MET A 144 16.47 -15.39 1.75
N MET A 145 15.13 -15.30 1.78
CA MET A 145 14.33 -15.72 2.94
C MET A 145 14.20 -17.25 3.07
N VAL A 146 14.36 -17.97 1.95
CA VAL A 146 14.30 -19.44 1.93
C VAL A 146 15.58 -20.04 2.51
N ASN A 147 16.74 -19.41 2.27
CA ASN A 147 18.02 -19.90 2.75
C ASN A 147 18.22 -19.73 4.27
N THR A 148 17.57 -18.75 4.90
CA THR A 148 17.68 -18.57 6.36
C THR A 148 16.90 -19.63 7.15
N LEU A 149 15.80 -20.14 6.58
CA LEU A 149 15.01 -21.21 7.19
C LEU A 149 15.65 -22.58 6.99
N SER A 150 16.30 -22.83 5.84
CA SER A 150 17.01 -24.10 5.61
C SER A 150 18.30 -24.23 6.42
N GLU A 151 18.99 -23.13 6.74
CA GLU A 151 20.17 -23.17 7.63
C GLU A 151 19.83 -23.42 9.11
N LEU A 152 18.59 -23.14 9.53
CA LEU A 152 18.08 -23.42 10.89
C LEU A 152 17.61 -24.87 11.05
N GLU A 153 17.08 -25.50 10.00
CA GLU A 153 16.62 -26.90 10.05
C GLU A 153 17.77 -27.93 9.94
N VAL A 154 18.96 -27.53 9.49
CA VAL A 154 20.14 -28.43 9.35
C VAL A 154 21.02 -28.47 10.61
N ARG A 155 20.69 -27.69 11.65
CA ARG A 155 21.45 -27.65 12.93
C ARG A 155 20.79 -28.38 14.10
N VAL A 156 19.95 -29.39 13.85
CA VAL A 156 19.43 -30.31 14.87
C VAL A 156 20.15 -31.65 14.82
#